data_AF-R7HE92-F1
#
_entry.id   AF-R7HE92-F1
#
_cell.length_a   1.000
_cell.length_b   1.000
_cell.length_c   1.000
_cell.angle_alpha   90.00
_cell.angle_beta   90.00
_cell.angle_gamma   90.00
#
_symmetry.space_group_name_H-M   'P 1'
#
loop_
_entity.id
_entity.type
_entity.pdbx_description
1 polymer ?
#
loop_
_entity_poly.entity_id
_entity_poly.type
_entity_poly.pdbx_seq_one_letter_code
_entity_poly.pdbx_strand_id
1 'polypeptide(L)'
;MDGMELLKLAVQIAIGLAAGGFTAAGYFAVITSVGMINRIVDVTNTKAYIPYFEEVIIWGASLGNVWFIFDLPLPAGMPGAVLYGLLSGMFIGLFAVSLAENIKALPIFVRRVRIGAGLGFVVLAIGLGKAAGHLLYYLKLYP
;
A
#
# COMPACT_ATOMS: atom_id res chain seq x y z
N MET A 1 -37.66 -6.33 16.69
CA MET A 1 -36.81 -5.84 15.61
C MET A 1 -37.61 -5.93 14.34
N ASP A 2 -38.00 -4.80 13.78
CA ASP A 2 -38.81 -4.78 12.55
C ASP A 2 -37.98 -5.32 11.38
N GLY A 3 -38.62 -6.01 10.43
CA GLY A 3 -37.93 -6.64 9.29
C GLY A 3 -37.09 -5.65 8.46
N MET A 4 -37.43 -4.37 8.49
CA MET A 4 -36.67 -3.28 7.86
C MET A 4 -35.31 -3.01 8.55
N GLU A 5 -35.23 -3.15 9.88
CA GLU A 5 -33.99 -2.97 10.64
C GLU A 5 -33.01 -4.14 10.40
N LEU A 6 -33.53 -5.36 10.28
CA LEU A 6 -32.74 -6.52 9.90
C LEU A 6 -32.14 -6.38 8.49
N LEU A 7 -32.90 -5.83 7.54
CA LEU A 7 -32.42 -5.58 6.18
C LEU A 7 -31.28 -4.55 6.16
N LYS A 8 -31.43 -3.44 6.90
CA LYS A 8 -30.37 -2.41 7.00
C LYS A 8 -29.09 -2.98 7.61
N LEU A 9 -29.20 -3.75 8.69
CA LEU A 9 -28.05 -4.40 9.33
C LEU A 9 -27.36 -5.36 8.37
N ALA A 10 -28.11 -6.19 7.65
CA ALA A 10 -27.55 -7.12 6.67
C ALA A 10 -26.78 -6.40 5.55
N VAL A 11 -27.33 -5.30 5.03
CA VAL A 11 -26.67 -4.49 3.99
C VAL A 11 -25.41 -3.80 4.53
N GLN A 12 -25.45 -3.26 5.75
CA GLN A 12 -24.27 -2.64 6.38
C GLN A 12 -23.15 -3.65 6.61
N ILE A 13 -23.48 -4.86 7.06
CA ILE A 13 -22.49 -5.94 7.23
C ILE A 13 -21.88 -6.33 5.87
N ALA A 14 -22.70 -6.48 4.83
CA ALA A 14 -22.23 -6.82 3.49
C ALA A 14 -21.27 -5.75 2.93
N ILE A 15 -21.64 -4.47 3.04
CA ILE A 15 -20.79 -3.36 2.60
C ILE A 15 -19.51 -3.29 3.43
N GLY A 16 -19.61 -3.46 4.76
CA GLY A 16 -18.46 -3.47 5.65
C GLY A 16 -17.45 -4.58 5.33
N LEU A 17 -17.94 -5.79 5.07
CA LEU A 17 -17.10 -6.92 4.66
C LEU A 17 -16.47 -6.71 3.28
N ALA A 18 -17.22 -6.19 2.32
CA ALA A 18 -16.71 -5.91 0.98
C ALA A 18 -15.63 -4.81 1.00
N ALA A 19 -15.89 -3.71 1.72
CA ALA A 19 -14.95 -2.62 1.88
C ALA A 19 -13.69 -3.07 2.63
N GLY A 20 -13.83 -3.83 3.72
CA GLY A 20 -12.70 -4.38 4.48
C GLY A 20 -11.85 -5.35 3.65
N GLY A 21 -12.48 -6.22 2.85
CA GLY A 21 -11.78 -7.11 1.94
C GLY A 21 -10.99 -6.33 0.87
N PHE A 22 -11.58 -5.28 0.31
CA PHE A 22 -10.93 -4.44 -0.70
C PHE A 22 -9.73 -3.68 -0.13
N THR A 23 -9.84 -3.11 1.07
CA THR A 23 -8.72 -2.38 1.70
C THR A 23 -7.59 -3.33 2.10
N ALA A 24 -7.91 -4.50 2.67
CA ALA A 24 -6.90 -5.51 3.01
C ALA A 24 -6.14 -6.00 1.75
N ALA A 25 -6.86 -6.28 0.66
CA ALA A 25 -6.25 -6.64 -0.61
C ALA A 25 -5.34 -5.52 -1.15
N GLY A 26 -5.76 -4.25 -1.03
CA GLY A 26 -4.96 -3.10 -1.44
C GLY A 26 -3.64 -2.98 -0.66
N TYR A 27 -3.69 -3.10 0.66
CA TYR A 27 -2.48 -3.09 1.51
C TYR A 27 -1.53 -4.23 1.13
N PHE A 28 -2.06 -5.46 1.03
CA PHE A 28 -1.24 -6.63 0.71
C PHE A 28 -0.63 -6.53 -0.69
N ALA A 29 -1.39 -6.04 -1.68
CA ALA A 29 -0.89 -5.82 -3.04
C ALA A 29 0.26 -4.82 -3.09
N VAL A 30 0.19 -3.71 -2.34
CA VAL A 30 1.27 -2.73 -2.30
C VAL A 30 2.53 -3.30 -1.64
N ILE A 31 2.40 -3.94 -0.47
CA ILE A 31 3.55 -4.46 0.28
C ILE A 31 4.28 -5.56 -0.50
N THR A 32 3.53 -6.46 -1.15
CA THR A 32 4.09 -7.56 -1.96
C THR A 32 4.65 -7.07 -3.30
N SER A 33 3.96 -6.17 -4.01
CA SER A 33 4.44 -5.65 -5.30
C SER A 33 5.68 -4.76 -5.18
N VAL A 34 5.80 -4.03 -4.07
CA VAL A 34 7.01 -3.24 -3.75
C VAL A 34 8.14 -4.14 -3.25
N GLY A 35 7.88 -5.42 -2.96
CA GLY A 35 8.92 -6.37 -2.59
C GLY A 35 9.52 -6.11 -1.20
N MET A 36 8.80 -5.41 -0.31
CA MET A 36 9.31 -5.07 1.02
C MET A 36 9.71 -6.30 1.84
N ILE A 37 8.89 -7.36 1.78
CA ILE A 37 9.15 -8.61 2.51
C ILE A 37 10.42 -9.28 1.99
N ASN A 38 10.58 -9.35 0.67
CA ASN A 38 11.78 -9.91 0.04
C ASN A 38 13.03 -9.14 0.49
N ARG A 39 12.93 -7.81 0.62
CA ARG A 39 14.05 -6.98 1.07
C ARG A 39 14.44 -7.25 2.52
N ILE A 40 13.46 -7.35 3.43
CA ILE A 40 13.73 -7.69 4.84
C ILE A 40 14.44 -9.05 4.91
N VAL A 41 13.91 -10.03 4.19
CA VAL A 41 14.42 -11.41 4.17
C VAL A 41 15.84 -11.50 3.60
N ASP A 42 16.14 -10.72 2.57
CA ASP A 42 17.47 -10.65 1.97
C ASP A 42 18.49 -10.00 2.92
N VAL A 43 18.10 -8.97 3.67
CA VAL A 43 18.98 -8.32 4.67
C VAL A 43 19.23 -9.23 5.87
N THR A 44 18.20 -9.93 6.36
CA THR A 44 18.33 -10.83 7.52
C THR A 44 18.87 -12.22 7.14
N ASN A 45 19.08 -12.49 5.85
CA ASN A 45 19.46 -13.80 5.31
C ASN A 45 18.50 -14.95 5.75
N THR A 46 17.23 -14.64 6.02
CA THR A 46 16.29 -15.56 6.66
C THR A 46 15.19 -16.02 5.69
N LYS A 47 15.58 -16.63 4.56
CA LYS A 47 14.66 -16.98 3.45
C LYS A 47 13.51 -17.92 3.83
N ALA A 48 13.67 -18.72 4.88
CA ALA A 48 12.65 -19.65 5.34
C ALA A 48 11.50 -18.98 6.11
N TYR A 49 11.64 -17.72 6.53
CA TYR A 49 10.71 -17.04 7.46
C TYR A 49 9.85 -15.96 6.80
N ILE A 50 9.70 -16.00 5.47
CA ILE A 50 8.76 -15.14 4.72
C ILE A 50 7.35 -15.12 5.34
N PRO A 51 6.69 -16.27 5.64
CA PRO A 51 5.33 -16.25 6.20
C PRO A 51 5.28 -15.59 7.58
N TYR A 52 6.35 -15.68 8.37
CA TYR A 52 6.40 -15.02 9.68
C TYR A 52 6.40 -13.49 9.55
N PHE A 53 7.12 -12.94 8.58
CA PHE A 53 7.11 -11.49 8.33
C PHE A 53 5.75 -11.01 7.82
N GLU A 54 5.07 -11.80 7.00
CA GLU A 54 3.71 -11.49 6.55
C GLU A 54 2.73 -11.42 7.73
N GLU A 55 2.78 -12.40 8.64
CA GLU A 55 1.93 -12.41 9.84
C GLU A 55 2.19 -11.19 10.73
N VAL A 56 3.46 -10.80 10.95
CA VAL A 56 3.80 -9.61 11.73
C VAL A 56 3.19 -8.34 11.11
N ILE A 57 3.20 -8.22 9.78
CA ILE A 57 2.59 -7.09 9.07
C ILE A 57 1.07 -7.11 9.21
N ILE A 58 0.43 -8.28 9.10
CA ILE A 58 -1.02 -8.44 9.29
C ILE A 58 -1.43 -8.06 10.71
N TRP A 59 -0.68 -8.49 11.72
CA TRP A 59 -0.91 -8.12 13.11
C TRP A 59 -0.72 -6.62 13.34
N GLY A 60 0.35 -6.03 12.78
CA GLY A 60 0.60 -4.60 12.84
C GLY A 60 -0.52 -3.77 12.20
N ALA A 61 -0.99 -4.16 11.02
CA ALA A 61 -2.08 -3.50 10.32
C ALA A 61 -3.41 -3.64 11.07
N SER A 62 -3.69 -4.82 11.62
CA SER A 62 -4.90 -5.08 12.42
C SER A 62 -4.91 -4.23 13.69
N LEU A 63 -3.80 -4.20 14.44
CA LEU A 63 -3.67 -3.37 15.63
C LEU A 63 -3.75 -1.87 15.30
N GLY A 64 -3.11 -1.43 14.22
CA GLY A 64 -3.19 -0.04 13.75
C GLY A 64 -4.61 0.36 13.35
N ASN A 65 -5.37 -0.55 12.74
CA ASN A 65 -6.76 -0.31 12.38
C ASN A 65 -7.67 -0.21 13.61
N VAL A 66 -7.49 -1.12 14.60
CA VAL A 66 -8.18 -1.02 15.89
C VAL A 66 -7.85 0.31 16.57
N TRP A 67 -6.58 0.71 16.57
CA TRP A 67 -6.16 2.00 17.12
C TRP A 67 -6.88 3.18 16.47
N PHE A 68 -6.94 3.17 15.13
CA PHE A 68 -7.55 4.21 14.32
C PHE A 68 -9.08 4.29 14.50
N ILE A 69 -9.77 3.13 14.57
CA ILE A 69 -11.24 3.10 14.70
C ILE A 69 -11.71 3.59 16.07
N PHE A 70 -11.01 3.20 17.14
CA PHE A 70 -11.45 3.51 18.50
C PHE A 70 -10.87 4.82 19.04
N ASP A 71 -10.09 5.57 18.25
CA ASP A 71 -9.44 6.82 18.63
C ASP A 71 -8.83 6.75 20.04
N LEU A 72 -8.14 5.64 20.36
CA LEU A 72 -7.64 5.42 21.72
C LEU A 72 -6.71 6.59 22.07
N PRO A 73 -7.02 7.38 23.11
CA PRO A 73 -6.15 8.45 23.55
C PRO A 73 -4.88 7.79 24.07
N LEU A 74 -3.79 7.90 23.31
CA LEU A 74 -2.45 7.61 23.79
C LEU A 74 -1.92 8.84 24.50
N PRO A 75 -1.85 8.87 25.84
CA PRO A 75 -1.05 9.85 26.57
C PRO A 75 0.45 9.49 26.40
N ALA A 76 0.92 9.38 25.17
CA ALA A 76 2.29 8.96 24.89
C ALA A 76 3.28 10.14 24.92
N GLY A 77 2.79 11.38 25.07
CA GLY A 77 3.61 12.58 25.22
C GLY A 77 4.69 12.72 24.14
N MET A 78 5.77 13.41 24.46
CA MET A 78 6.92 13.56 23.56
C MET A 78 7.64 12.22 23.26
N PRO A 79 7.81 11.29 24.23
CA PRO A 79 8.47 10.00 23.96
C PRO A 79 7.73 9.14 22.92
N GLY A 80 6.40 9.12 22.95
CA GLY A 80 5.57 8.39 22.00
C GLY A 80 5.64 8.95 20.59
N ALA A 81 5.65 10.28 20.46
CA ALA A 81 5.82 10.93 19.17
C ALA A 81 7.20 10.62 18.55
N VAL A 82 8.26 10.60 19.36
CA VAL A 82 9.61 10.24 18.91
C VAL A 82 9.66 8.77 18.47
N LEU A 83 9.08 7.86 19.25
CA LEU A 83 9.04 6.43 18.91
C LEU A 83 8.25 6.20 17.62
N TYR A 84 7.08 6.83 17.48
CA TYR A 84 6.28 6.76 16.26
C TYR A 84 7.02 7.34 15.05
N GLY A 85 7.70 8.48 15.21
CA GLY A 85 8.51 9.09 14.16
C GLY A 85 9.64 8.18 13.70
N LEU A 86 10.31 7.50 14.64
CA LEU A 86 11.39 6.56 14.33
C LEU A 86 10.86 5.31 13.61
N LEU A 87 9.77 4.71 14.10
CA LEU A 87 9.17 3.52 13.50
C LEU A 87 8.60 3.82 12.10
N SER A 88 7.89 4.93 11.95
CA SER A 88 7.38 5.36 10.64
C SER A 88 8.51 5.71 9.67
N GLY A 89 9.58 6.34 10.16
CA GLY A 89 10.79 6.61 9.37
C GLY A 89 11.47 5.32 8.88
N MET A 90 11.60 4.31 9.74
CA MET A 90 12.13 3.00 9.34
C MET A 90 11.25 2.32 8.28
N PHE A 91 9.92 2.37 8.46
CA PHE A 91 8.98 1.82 7.49
C PHE A 91 9.07 2.53 6.13
N ILE A 92 9.03 3.86 6.11
CA ILE A 92 9.12 4.67 4.89
C ILE A 92 10.49 4.47 4.21
N GLY A 93 11.57 4.39 5.00
CA GLY A 93 12.92 4.14 4.49
C GLY A 93 13.03 2.79 3.78
N LEU A 94 12.53 1.73 4.41
CA LEU A 94 12.47 0.40 3.80
C LEU A 94 11.58 0.41 2.54
N PHE A 95 10.42 1.07 2.59
CA PHE A 95 9.51 1.19 1.47
C PHE A 95 10.18 1.87 0.27
N ALA A 96 10.86 3.00 0.50
CA ALA A 96 11.55 3.75 -0.54
C ALA A 96 12.71 2.96 -1.18
N VAL A 97 13.52 2.28 -0.37
CA VAL A 97 14.62 1.44 -0.86
C VAL A 97 14.09 0.26 -1.69
N SER A 98 13.05 -0.41 -1.21
CA SER A 98 12.44 -1.56 -1.91
C SER A 98 11.82 -1.12 -3.25
N LEU A 99 11.16 0.04 -3.28
CA LEU A 99 10.64 0.62 -4.50
C LEU A 99 11.76 0.94 -5.50
N ALA A 100 12.86 1.53 -5.03
CA ALA A 100 14.01 1.85 -5.88
C ALA A 100 14.67 0.60 -6.47
N GLU A 101 14.75 -0.51 -5.72
CA GLU A 101 15.25 -1.79 -6.22
C GLU A 101 14.34 -2.39 -7.29
N ASN A 102 13.02 -2.40 -7.06
CA ASN A 102 12.07 -2.88 -8.05
C ASN A 102 12.06 -2.04 -9.33
N ILE A 103 12.20 -0.71 -9.23
CA ILE A 103 12.33 0.17 -10.40
C ILE A 103 13.59 -0.16 -11.20
N LYS A 104 14.71 -0.44 -10.54
CA LYS A 104 15.96 -0.85 -11.23
C LYS A 104 15.81 -2.18 -11.96
N ALA A 105 14.95 -3.08 -11.47
CA ALA A 105 14.67 -4.35 -12.13
C ALA A 105 13.80 -4.21 -13.39
N LEU A 106 12.97 -3.17 -13.49
CA LEU A 106 12.06 -2.96 -14.63
C LEU A 106 12.78 -2.87 -15.99
N PRO A 107 13.83 -2.04 -16.19
CA PRO A 107 14.58 -2.00 -17.45
C PRO A 107 15.19 -3.34 -17.84
N ILE A 108 15.69 -4.10 -16.86
CA ILE A 108 16.30 -5.41 -17.07
C ILE A 108 15.22 -6.40 -17.54
N PHE A 109 14.06 -6.40 -16.89
CA PHE A 109 12.92 -7.21 -17.27
C PHE A 109 12.47 -6.90 -18.70
N VAL A 110 12.33 -5.62 -19.05
CA VAL A 110 11.91 -5.19 -20.39
C VAL A 110 12.91 -5.61 -21.47
N ARG A 111 14.21 -5.53 -21.18
CA ARG A 111 15.26 -6.02 -22.08
C ARG A 111 15.22 -7.54 -22.23
N ARG A 112 14.95 -8.28 -21.15
CA ARG A 112 14.82 -9.76 -21.15
C ARG A 112 13.61 -10.24 -21.95
N VAL A 113 12.48 -9.54 -21.90
CA VAL A 113 11.26 -9.86 -22.67
C VAL A 113 11.39 -9.45 -24.16
N ARG A 114 12.55 -8.95 -24.60
CA ARG A 114 12.84 -8.49 -25.97
C ARG A 114 11.88 -7.40 -26.47
N ILE A 115 11.28 -6.62 -25.58
CA ILE A 115 10.55 -5.39 -25.92
C ILE A 115 11.58 -4.26 -26.06
N GLY A 116 12.47 -4.38 -27.06
CA GLY A 116 13.66 -3.54 -27.20
C GLY A 116 13.37 -2.07 -27.51
N ALA A 117 12.18 -1.74 -28.03
CA ALA A 117 11.80 -0.39 -28.45
C ALA A 117 10.56 0.18 -27.74
N GLY A 118 9.82 -0.63 -26.97
CA GLY A 118 8.50 -0.24 -26.45
C GLY A 118 8.53 0.62 -25.18
N LEU A 119 9.60 0.56 -24.37
CA LEU A 119 9.63 1.26 -23.08
C LEU A 119 9.48 2.79 -23.24
N GLY A 120 10.13 3.37 -24.25
CA GLY A 120 10.01 4.79 -24.56
C GLY A 120 8.56 5.17 -24.88
N PHE A 121 7.88 4.38 -25.70
CA PHE A 121 6.46 4.58 -26.02
C PHE A 121 5.55 4.44 -24.79
N VAL A 122 5.83 3.49 -23.90
CA VAL A 122 5.07 3.32 -22.65
C VAL A 122 5.23 4.53 -21.74
N VAL A 123 6.46 5.00 -21.54
CA VAL A 123 6.72 6.20 -20.71
C VAL A 123 6.06 7.43 -21.33
N LEU A 124 6.13 7.58 -22.66
CA LEU A 124 5.52 8.70 -23.38
C LEU A 124 3.99 8.66 -23.34
N ALA A 125 3.38 7.47 -23.45
CA ALA A 125 1.93 7.28 -23.30
C ALA A 125 1.45 7.59 -21.87
N ILE A 126 2.18 7.15 -20.85
CA ILE A 126 1.90 7.49 -19.44
C ILE A 126 2.00 9.01 -19.23
N GLY A 127 3.04 9.64 -19.79
CA GLY A 127 3.25 11.08 -19.74
C GLY A 127 2.11 11.86 -20.41
N LEU A 128 1.72 11.48 -21.62
CA LEU A 128 0.60 12.09 -22.34
C LEU A 128 -0.74 11.89 -21.61
N GLY A 129 -0.98 10.70 -21.05
CA GLY A 129 -2.17 10.42 -20.25
C GLY A 129 -2.25 11.32 -19.02
N LYS A 130 -1.15 11.50 -18.30
CA LYS A 130 -1.07 12.45 -17.17
C LYS A 130 -1.27 13.90 -17.61
N ALA A 131 -0.63 14.31 -18.71
CA ALA A 131 -0.76 15.67 -19.25
C ALA A 131 -2.21 15.96 -19.65
N ALA A 132 -2.86 15.05 -20.39
CA ALA A 132 -4.25 15.18 -20.79
C ALA A 132 -5.21 15.19 -19.59
N GLY A 133 -4.97 14.33 -18.59
CA GLY A 133 -5.74 14.33 -17.35
C GLY A 133 -5.64 15.65 -16.59
N HIS A 134 -4.45 16.24 -16.53
CA HIS A 134 -4.24 17.55 -15.91
C HIS A 134 -4.89 18.68 -16.72
N LEU A 135 -4.81 18.62 -18.05
CA LEU A 135 -5.46 19.59 -18.93
C LEU A 135 -6.98 19.58 -18.75
N LEU A 136 -7.59 18.38 -18.71
CA LEU A 136 -9.01 18.20 -18.46
C LEU A 136 -9.43 18.64 -17.06
N TYR A 137 -8.60 18.37 -16.05
CA TYR A 137 -8.84 18.83 -14.68
C TYR A 137 -8.92 20.37 -14.63
N TYR A 138 -7.97 21.07 -15.25
CA TYR A 138 -7.97 22.53 -15.27
C TYR A 138 -9.06 23.14 -16.17
N LEU A 139 -9.35 22.55 -17.34
CA LEU A 139 -10.38 23.08 -18.25
C LEU A 139 -11.82 22.87 -17.77
N LYS A 140 -12.07 21.82 -16.98
CA LYS A 140 -13.45 21.42 -16.62
C LYS A 140 -13.80 21.65 -15.15
N LEU A 141 -12.81 21.67 -14.25
CA LEU A 141 -13.04 21.79 -12.80
C LEU A 141 -12.74 23.20 -12.26
N TYR A 142 -11.99 24.02 -13.00
CA TYR A 142 -11.74 25.43 -12.70
C TYR A 142 -12.17 26.28 -13.91
N PRO A 143 -13.40 26.83 -13.94
CA PRO A 143 -13.70 27.97 -14.80
C PRO A 143 -12.90 29.21 -14.39
#